data_AF-A0AA48HI62-F1
#
_entry.id   AF-A0AA48HI62-F1
#
_cell.length_a   1.000
_cell.length_b   1.000
_cell.length_c   1.000
_cell.angle_alpha   90.00
_cell.angle_beta   90.00
_cell.angle_gamma   90.00
#
_symmetry.space_group_name_H-M   'P 1'
#
loop_
_entity.id
_entity.type
_entity.pdbx_description
1 polymer ?
#
loop_
_entity_poly.entity_id
_entity_poly.type
_entity_poly.pdbx_seq_one_letter_code
_entity_poly.pdbx_strand_id
1 'polypeptide(L)' 'MSKPKQTKIEMVRALLAQPKGASLAAICSATGWQPHSARAALSGLRKAGYAVERTATEEGTTGSAVYRIIATPGSAT' A
#
# COMPACT_ATOMS: atom_id res chain seq x y z
N MET A 1 -3.19 -24.94 8.29
CA MET A 1 -2.83 -23.50 8.35
C MET A 1 -2.17 -23.13 7.03
N SER A 2 -2.95 -22.65 6.05
CA SER A 2 -2.42 -22.35 4.72
C SER A 2 -1.53 -21.11 4.80
N LYS A 3 -0.22 -21.33 4.67
CA LYS A 3 0.79 -20.28 4.52
C LYS A 3 0.28 -19.32 3.44
N PRO A 4 0.05 -18.02 3.71
CA PRO A 4 -0.52 -17.15 2.70
C PRO A 4 0.45 -17.16 1.52
N LYS A 5 -0.05 -17.58 0.37
CA LYS A 5 0.66 -17.51 -0.92
C LYS A 5 1.27 -16.12 -0.96
N GLN A 6 2.60 -15.99 -1.04
CA GLN A 6 3.27 -14.70 -1.15
C GLN A 6 2.74 -14.00 -2.41
N THR A 7 1.68 -13.23 -2.24
CA THR A 7 1.02 -12.56 -3.34
C THR A 7 1.69 -11.21 -3.51
N LYS A 8 1.63 -10.65 -4.72
CA LYS A 8 2.09 -9.28 -4.96
C LYS A 8 1.46 -8.28 -3.98
N ILE A 9 0.26 -8.58 -3.44
CA ILE A 9 -0.39 -7.79 -2.38
C ILE A 9 0.38 -7.84 -1.06
N GLU A 10 0.94 -8.99 -0.65
CA GLU A 10 1.78 -9.09 0.55
C GLU A 10 3.04 -8.22 0.43
N MET A 11 3.65 -8.17 -0.77
CA MET A 11 4.79 -7.27 -1.03
C MET A 11 4.37 -5.81 -0.88
N VAL A 12 3.21 -5.42 -1.43
CA VAL A 12 2.67 -4.05 -1.27
C VAL A 12 2.41 -3.74 0.20
N ARG A 13 1.85 -4.68 0.98
CA ARG A 13 1.64 -4.50 2.42
C ARG A 13 2.95 -4.27 3.15
N ALA A 14 3.98 -5.08 2.87
CA ALA A 14 5.30 -4.93 3.49
C ALA A 14 5.95 -3.57 3.15
N LEU A 15 5.78 -3.08 1.92
CA LEU A 15 6.25 -1.75 1.49
C LEU A 15 5.51 -0.62 2.21
N LEU A 16 4.19 -0.72 2.34
CA LEU A 16 3.37 0.30 2.99
C LEU A 16 3.48 0.30 4.51
N ALA A 17 3.84 -0.84 5.11
CA ALA A 17 4.10 -0.98 6.54
C ALA A 17 5.42 -0.34 6.98
N GLN A 18 6.31 0.01 6.03
CA GLN A 18 7.52 0.75 6.33
C GLN A 18 7.18 2.13 6.93
N PRO A 19 8.00 2.65 7.86
CA PRO A 19 7.76 3.96 8.47
C PRO A 19 7.75 5.10 7.45
N LYS A 20 8.52 4.97 6.37
CA LYS A 20 8.56 5.91 5.24
C LYS A 20 7.32 5.81 4.32
N GLY A 21 6.56 4.73 4.40
CA GLY A 21 5.54 4.38 3.41
C GLY A 21 6.13 4.10 2.03
N ALA A 22 5.28 4.03 1.02
CA ALA A 22 5.66 3.83 -0.37
C ALA A 22 4.81 4.69 -1.30
N SER A 23 5.45 5.27 -2.32
CA SER A 23 4.73 5.98 -3.39
C SER A 23 4.09 5.00 -4.37
N LEU A 24 3.14 5.49 -5.18
CA LEU A 24 2.55 4.69 -6.24
C LEU A 24 3.63 4.15 -7.21
N ALA A 25 4.64 4.97 -7.54
CA ALA A 25 5.75 4.59 -8.39
C ALA A 25 6.61 3.46 -7.78
N ALA A 26 6.88 3.53 -6.46
CA ALA A 26 7.61 2.47 -5.76
C ALA A 26 6.84 1.14 -5.77
N ILE A 27 5.52 1.20 -5.56
CA ILE A 27 4.64 0.02 -5.65
C ILE A 27 4.69 -0.56 -7.06
N CYS A 28 4.53 0.26 -8.09
CA CYS A 28 4.59 -0.15 -9.48
C CYS A 28 5.95 -0.78 -9.83
N SER A 29 7.06 -0.17 -9.41
CA SER A 29 8.41 -0.69 -9.64
C SER A 29 8.64 -2.04 -8.97
N ALA A 30 8.20 -2.21 -7.72
CA ALA A 30 8.38 -3.46 -6.98
C ALA A 30 7.48 -4.61 -7.46
N THR A 31 6.31 -4.31 -8.02
CA THR A 31 5.31 -5.32 -8.42
C THR A 31 5.23 -5.56 -9.92
N GLY A 32 5.79 -4.65 -10.72
CA GLY A 32 5.60 -4.57 -12.17
C GLY A 32 4.19 -4.13 -12.57
N TRP A 33 3.40 -3.59 -11.64
CA TRP A 33 2.02 -3.17 -11.91
C TRP A 33 1.92 -1.80 -12.53
N GLN A 34 0.86 -1.62 -13.33
CA GLN A 34 0.45 -0.32 -13.81
C GLN A 34 -0.17 0.51 -12.66
N PRO A 35 -0.17 1.85 -12.76
CA PRO A 35 -0.70 2.75 -11.74
C PRO A 35 -2.14 2.43 -11.30
N HIS A 36 -3.00 2.04 -12.24
CA HIS A 36 -4.39 1.70 -11.95
C HIS A 36 -4.51 0.40 -11.13
N SER A 37 -3.66 -0.61 -11.37
CA SER A 37 -3.66 -1.86 -10.60
C SER A 37 -3.13 -1.64 -9.18
N ALA A 38 -2.11 -0.79 -9.03
CA ALA A 38 -1.60 -0.38 -7.72
C ALA A 38 -2.70 0.35 -6.90
N ARG A 39 -3.46 1.25 -7.53
CA ARG A 39 -4.61 1.90 -6.89
C ARG A 39 -5.71 0.91 -6.51
N ALA A 40 -5.99 -0.09 -7.35
CA ALA A 40 -6.94 -1.14 -7.04
C ALA A 40 -6.48 -1.96 -5.80
N ALA A 41 -5.19 -2.30 -5.71
CA ALA A 41 -4.63 -2.98 -4.54
C ALA A 41 -4.76 -2.13 -3.27
N LEU A 42 -4.45 -0.83 -3.33
CA LEU A 42 -4.63 0.10 -2.20
C LEU A 42 -6.09 0.19 -1.75
N SER A 43 -7.04 0.19 -2.69
CA SER A 43 -8.47 0.14 -2.39
C SER A 43 -8.86 -1.19 -1.74
N GLY A 44 -8.32 -2.31 -2.24
CA GLY A 44 -8.50 -3.62 -1.65
C GLY A 44 -8.00 -3.71 -0.20
N LEU A 45 -6.85 -3.11 0.11
CA LEU A 45 -6.33 -3.03 1.48
C LEU A 45 -7.26 -2.23 2.40
N ARG A 46 -7.78 -1.08 1.95
CA ARG A 46 -8.75 -0.31 2.73
C ARG A 46 -10.02 -1.11 3.02
N LYS A 47 -10.55 -1.82 2.02
CA LYS A 47 -11.72 -2.71 2.18
C LYS A 47 -11.44 -3.89 3.11
N ALA A 48 -10.21 -4.40 3.13
CA ALA A 48 -9.80 -5.45 4.06
C ALA A 48 -9.61 -4.95 5.51
N GLY A 49 -9.79 -3.64 5.77
CA GLY A 49 -9.73 -3.04 7.10
C GLY A 49 -8.38 -2.39 7.45
N TYR A 50 -7.47 -2.26 6.49
CA TYR A 50 -6.20 -1.54 6.70
C TYR A 50 -6.45 -0.04 6.62
N ALA A 51 -5.98 0.69 7.63
CA ALA A 51 -5.93 2.15 7.55
C ALA A 51 -4.71 2.54 6.72
N VAL A 52 -4.95 2.98 5.49
CA VAL A 52 -3.91 3.45 4.56
C VAL A 52 -4.00 4.96 4.43
N GLU A 53 -3.09 5.66 5.08
CA GLU A 53 -2.90 7.09 4.97
C GLU A 53 -2.26 7.45 3.62
N ARG A 54 -2.64 8.61 3.09
CA ARG A 54 -2.06 9.18 1.88
C ARG A 54 -1.53 10.57 2.23
N THR A 55 -0.22 10.75 2.14
CA THR A 55 0.43 12.04 2.33
C THR A 55 0.82 12.58 0.95
N ALA A 56 0.29 13.74 0.58
CA ALA A 56 0.79 14.46 -0.58
C ALA A 56 2.18 15.02 -0.22
N THR A 57 3.16 14.81 -1.10
CA THR A 57 4.42 15.56 -1.01
C THR A 57 4.15 16.97 -1.55
N GLU A 58 4.91 17.93 -1.04
CA GLU A 58 4.68 19.38 -1.13
C GLU A 58 4.67 19.92 -2.57
N GLU A 59 5.16 19.10 -3.50
CA GLU A 59 4.99 19.28 -4.92
C GLU A 59 3.64 18.71 -5.33
N GLY A 60 2.63 19.59 -5.54
CA GLY A 60 1.21 19.30 -5.84
C GLY A 60 0.92 18.47 -7.10
N THR A 61 1.83 17.60 -7.49
CA THR A 61 1.74 16.64 -8.57
C THR A 61 0.99 15.39 -8.11
N THR A 62 -0.12 15.09 -8.79
CA THR A 62 -1.01 13.93 -8.57
C THR A 62 -0.33 12.54 -8.55
N GLY A 63 0.97 12.45 -8.86
CA GLY A 63 1.78 11.22 -8.85
C GLY A 63 2.71 11.01 -7.64
N SER A 64 2.99 12.03 -6.83
CA SER A 64 4.04 11.98 -5.80
C SER A 64 3.53 11.61 -4.40
N ALA A 65 2.26 11.23 -4.29
CA ALA A 65 1.66 10.84 -3.03
C ALA A 65 2.31 9.57 -2.46
N VAL A 66 2.63 9.62 -1.17
CA VAL A 66 3.15 8.50 -0.38
C VAL A 66 1.99 7.86 0.37
N TYR A 67 1.92 6.54 0.32
CA TYR A 67 0.92 5.74 1.01
C TYR A 67 1.58 5.01 2.19
N ARG A 68 0.90 4.96 3.33
CA ARG A 68 1.41 4.28 4.53
C ARG A 68 0.28 3.53 5.25
N ILE A 69 0.55 2.30 5.70
CA ILE A 69 -0.36 1.60 6.61
C ILE A 69 -0.11 2.14 8.03
N ILE A 70 -1.14 2.75 8.61
CA ILE A 70 -1.12 3.29 9.98
C ILE A 70 -1.85 2.38 10.97
N ALA A 71 -2.73 1.50 10.49
CA ALA A 71 -3.37 0.48 11.31
C ALA A 71 -3.62 -0.80 10.51
N THR A 72 -3.41 -1.92 11.18
CA THR A 72 -3.63 -3.27 10.65
C THR A 72 -4.96 -3.78 11.22
N PRO A 73 -5.89 -4.32 10.40
CA PRO A 73 -7.11 -4.93 10.90
C PRO A 73 -6.74 -6.19 11.67
N GLY A 74 -7.02 -6.21 12.97
CA GLY A 74 -6.70 -7.34 13.85
C GLY A 74 -5.77 -7.03 15.02
N SER A 75 -5.31 -5.79 15.20
CA SER A 75 -4.71 -5.35 16.47
C SER A 75 -5.75 -4.70 17.39
N ALA A 76 -6.93 -5.31 17.50
CA ALA A 76 -7.81 -5.08 18.63
C ALA A 76 -7.43 -6.13 19.67
N THR A 77 -6.77 -5.70 20.74
CA THR A 77 -6.58 -6.52 21.95
C THR A 77 -7.87 -6.51 22.74
#